data_AF-A0A959Y8H0-F1
#
_entry.id   AF-A0A959Y8H0-F1
#
_cell.length_a   1.000
_cell.length_b   1.000
_cell.length_c   1.000
_cell.angle_alpha   90.00
_cell.angle_beta   90.00
_cell.angle_gamma   90.00
#
_symmetry.space_group_name_H-M   'P 1'
#
loop_
_entity.id
_entity.type
_entity.pdbx_description
1 polymer ?
#
loop_
_entity_poly.entity_id
_entity_poly.type
_entity_poly.pdbx_seq_one_letter_code
_entity_poly.pdbx_strand_id
1 'polypeptide(L)' 'KEPAKDTEYIYHTIQNGDTLWDIANKYPGVSVEDLKRLNSDLNFRRLSPGKKIRVGVQQG' A
#
# COMPACT_ATOMS: atom_id res chain seq x y z
N LYS A 1 16.34 19.88 -9.90
CA LYS A 1 15.43 19.55 -8.78
C LYS A 1 14.31 18.75 -9.40
N GLU A 2 14.37 17.42 -9.31
CA GLU A 2 13.28 16.56 -9.80
C GLU A 2 12.02 16.86 -8.99
N PRO A 3 10.85 16.98 -9.63
CA PRO A 3 9.61 17.13 -8.89
C PRO A 3 9.44 15.85 -8.07
N ALA A 4 9.47 15.98 -6.75
CA ALA A 4 9.08 14.90 -5.86
C ALA A 4 7.60 14.65 -6.16
N LYS A 5 7.30 13.65 -6.99
CA LYS A 5 5.94 13.23 -7.32
C LYS A 5 5.11 13.27 -6.04
N ASP A 6 4.04 14.06 -6.02
CA ASP A 6 3.13 14.22 -4.89
C ASP A 6 2.54 12.84 -4.52
N THR A 7 3.29 12.13 -3.68
CA THR A 7 2.95 10.79 -3.23
C THR A 7 2.12 10.98 -1.98
N GLU A 8 0.82 10.83 -2.12
CA GLU A 8 -0.11 10.93 -1.01
C GLU A 8 -0.11 9.60 -0.25
N TYR A 9 0.04 9.67 1.07
CA TYR A 9 -0.02 8.49 1.91
C TYR A 9 -1.43 8.34 2.47
N ILE A 10 -2.08 7.24 2.09
CA ILE A 10 -3.38 6.87 2.62
C ILE A 10 -3.26 5.61 3.48
N TYR A 11 -4.21 5.41 4.37
CA TYR A 11 -4.29 4.21 5.19
C TYR A 11 -5.39 3.30 4.69
N HIS A 12 -5.01 2.13 4.19
CA HIS A 12 -5.94 1.09 3.79
C HIS A 12 -6.16 0.11 4.95
N THR A 13 -7.41 -0.25 5.24
CA THR A 13 -7.72 -1.29 6.24
C THR A 13 -7.91 -2.61 5.51
N ILE A 14 -7.03 -3.58 5.78
CA ILE A 14 -7.09 -4.91 5.18
C ILE A 14 -8.45 -5.54 5.51
N GLN A 15 -9.17 -6.00 4.49
CA GLN A 15 -10.40 -6.75 4.63
C GLN A 15 -10.12 -8.26 4.54
N ASN A 16 -11.11 -9.07 4.92
CA ASN A 16 -10.95 -10.52 4.86
C ASN A 16 -10.92 -10.96 3.39
N GLY A 17 -9.86 -11.66 3.00
CA GLY A 17 -9.61 -12.05 1.60
C GLY A 17 -8.72 -11.07 0.80
N ASP A 18 -8.39 -9.90 1.36
CA ASP A 18 -7.47 -8.98 0.69
C ASP A 18 -6.06 -9.57 0.58
N THR A 19 -5.44 -9.32 -0.56
CA THR A 19 -4.03 -9.61 -0.80
C THR A 19 -3.27 -8.32 -1.07
N LEU A 20 -1.96 -8.29 -0.87
CA LEU A 20 -1.15 -7.12 -1.24
C LEU A 20 -1.31 -6.75 -2.70
N TRP A 21 -1.54 -7.75 -3.56
CA TRP A 21 -1.75 -7.52 -4.98
C TRP A 21 -3.09 -6.84 -5.25
N ASP A 22 -4.16 -7.28 -4.60
CA ASP A 22 -5.48 -6.63 -4.71
C ASP A 22 -5.42 -5.16 -4.23
N ILE A 23 -4.81 -4.94 -3.06
CA ILE A 23 -4.63 -3.62 -2.49
C ILE A 23 -3.78 -2.74 -3.43
N ALA A 24 -2.65 -3.25 -3.95
CA ALA A 24 -1.83 -2.49 -4.89
C ALA A 24 -2.61 -2.10 -6.14
N ASN A 25 -3.36 -3.04 -6.71
CA ASN A 25 -4.17 -2.81 -7.90
C ASN A 25 -5.35 -1.86 -7.67
N LYS A 26 -5.80 -1.72 -6.42
CA LYS A 26 -6.85 -0.78 -6.01
C LYS A 26 -6.41 0.68 -6.08
N TYR A 27 -5.11 0.94 -6.08
CA TYR A 27 -4.55 2.29 -5.99
C TYR A 27 -3.66 2.64 -7.17
N PRO A 28 -3.83 3.84 -7.76
CA PRO A 28 -3.06 4.24 -8.93
C PRO A 28 -1.58 4.43 -8.58
N GLY A 29 -0.71 3.85 -9.42
CA GLY A 29 0.74 3.97 -9.28
C GLY A 29 1.33 3.23 -8.07
N VAL A 30 0.59 2.31 -7.46
CA VAL A 30 1.05 1.52 -6.31
C VAL A 30 1.45 0.12 -6.74
N SER A 31 2.68 -0.28 -6.42
CA SER A 31 3.13 -1.66 -6.60
C SER A 31 3.15 -2.42 -5.28
N VAL A 32 3.09 -3.76 -5.38
CA VAL A 32 3.28 -4.63 -4.19
C VAL A 32 4.62 -4.36 -3.50
N GLU A 33 5.65 -4.00 -4.26
CA GLU A 33 6.96 -3.62 -3.73
C GLU A 33 6.91 -2.32 -2.94
N ASP A 34 6.18 -1.31 -3.41
CA ASP A 34 5.96 -0.06 -2.66
C ASP A 34 5.20 -0.32 -1.36
N LEU A 35 4.14 -1.14 -1.42
CA LEU A 35 3.43 -1.57 -0.21
C LEU A 35 4.36 -2.27 0.78
N LYS A 36 5.26 -3.12 0.29
CA LYS A 36 6.25 -3.80 1.15
C LYS A 36 7.24 -2.82 1.77
N ARG A 37 7.78 -1.90 0.98
CA ARG A 37 8.73 -0.87 1.44
C ARG A 37 8.10 0.07 2.45
N LEU A 38 6.83 0.44 2.25
CA LEU A 38 6.11 1.35 3.14
C LEU A 38 5.66 0.68 4.44
N ASN A 39 5.51 -0.65 4.43
CA ASN A 39 5.04 -1.45 5.56
C ASN A 39 6.04 -2.56 5.92
N SER A 40 7.32 -2.23 6.08
CA SER A 40 8.37 -3.19 6.44
C SER A 40 8.06 -3.97 7.73
N ASP A 41 7.35 -3.35 8.67
CA ASP A 41 6.87 -3.94 9.93
C ASP A 41 5.63 -4.84 9.78
N LEU A 42 5.14 -5.02 8.55
CA LEU A 42 3.99 -5.85 8.27
C LEU A 42 4.41 -7.25 7.84
N ASN A 43 3.76 -8.25 8.43
CA ASN A 43 3.95 -9.64 8.03
C ASN A 43 3.17 -9.94 6.75
N PHE A 44 3.85 -9.83 5.59
CA PHE A 44 3.27 -10.11 4.28
C PHE A 44 2.77 -11.56 4.10
N ARG A 45 3.25 -12.50 4.93
CA ARG A 45 2.79 -13.91 4.90
C ARG A 45 1.48 -14.10 5.68
N ARG A 46 1.12 -13.15 6.55
CA ARG A 46 -0.12 -13.16 7.33
C ARG A 46 -0.73 -11.76 7.37
N LEU A 47 -1.44 -11.42 6.29
CA LEU A 47 -2.33 -10.27 6.27
C LEU A 47 -3.49 -10.53 7.24
N SER A 48 -3.53 -9.75 8.31
CA SER A 48 -4.60 -9.86 9.31
C SER A 48 -5.69 -8.83 8.96
N PRO A 49 -6.93 -9.27 8.70
CA PRO A 49 -8.02 -8.34 8.44
C PRO A 49 -8.27 -7.44 9.65
N GLY A 50 -8.61 -6.18 9.39
CA GLY A 50 -8.72 -5.12 10.39
C GLY A 50 -7.42 -4.35 10.64
N LYS A 51 -6.27 -4.81 10.12
CA LYS A 51 -5.01 -4.06 10.24
C LYS A 51 -4.95 -2.95 9.19
N LYS A 52 -4.50 -1.76 9.62
CA LYS A 52 -4.24 -0.63 8.72
C LYS A 52 -2.83 -0.70 8.16
N ILE A 53 -2.71 -0.45 6.86
CA ILE A 53 -1.44 -0.39 6.14
C ILE A 53 -1.31 0.94 5.42
N ARG A 54 -0.08 1.43 5.31
CA ARG A 54 0.22 2.66 4.60
C ARG A 54 0.37 2.39 3.12
N VAL A 55 -0.29 3.16 2.29
CA VAL A 55 -0.24 3.07 0.83
C VAL A 55 0.18 4.42 0.28
N GLY A 56 1.25 4.47 -0.51
CA GLY A 56 1.73 5.70 -1.14
C GLY A 56 1.19 5.79 -2.55
N VAL A 57 0.04 6.45 -2.71
CA VAL A 57 -0.60 6.63 -4.01
C VAL A 57 0.08 7.76 -4.78
N GLN A 58 0.39 7.54 -6.05
CA GLN A 58 0.91 8.62 -6.89
C GLN A 58 -0.29 9.37 -7.47
N GLN A 59 -0.46 10.62 -7.07
CA GLN A 59 -1.39 11.51 -7.78
C GLN A 59 -0.74 11.83 -9.12
N GLY A 60 -1.41 11.43 -10.21
CA GLY A 60 -1.00 11.70 -11.58
C GLY A 60 -1.55 13.02 -12.07
#